data_AF-A0A0C2VS25-F1
#
_entry.id   AF-A0A0C2VS25-F1
#
_cell.length_a   1.000
_cell.length_b   1.000
_cell.length_c   1.000
_cell.angle_alpha   90.00
_cell.angle_beta   90.00
_cell.angle_gamma   90.00
#
_symmetry.space_group_name_H-M   'P 1'
#
loop_
_entity.id
_entity.type
_entity.pdbx_description
1 polymer ?
#
loop_
_entity_poly.entity_id
_entity_poly.type
_entity_poly.pdbx_seq_one_letter_code
_entity_poly.pdbx_strand_id
1 'polypeptide(L)'
;MIELKLSDKKEFIISVNKAHKMLSLLQKVENDKKADLNISNHNSRYNESITLNTFVVNYATIVTSNEDDLKNVIHNQVQRKVDSFLSAIEVLEDVKDLKETIFSFNVLHGISEKLSYIEKKKHIIKLYEQLNKKAHFDNETLQSISSKLVKLSQSEFERNEDIEIAFQYWDNEKLLKELKTIKETILKYEDEILTLNATHQIKVALFQSSIDLIGL
;
A
#
# COMPACT_ATOMS: atom_id res chain seq x y z
N MET A 1 4.41 32.43 27.36
CA MET A 1 3.29 31.64 26.80
C MET A 1 3.78 31.09 25.47
N ILE A 2 3.68 29.78 25.23
CA ILE A 2 4.13 29.18 23.97
C ILE A 2 2.96 29.21 23.00
N GLU A 3 3.19 29.73 21.79
CA GLU A 3 2.17 29.84 20.75
C GLU A 3 1.97 28.50 20.05
N LEU A 4 0.71 28.12 19.83
CA LEU A 4 0.32 26.92 19.08
C LEU A 4 -0.13 27.36 17.70
N LYS A 5 0.83 27.54 16.79
CA LYS A 5 0.56 27.97 15.43
C LYS A 5 1.26 27.04 14.43
N LEU A 6 0.49 26.48 13.51
CA LEU A 6 1.04 25.72 12.38
C LEU A 6 1.74 26.67 11.41
N SER A 7 2.77 26.18 10.75
CA SER A 7 3.45 26.87 9.66
C SER A 7 2.53 27.11 8.46
N ASP A 8 2.92 28.01 7.56
CA ASP A 8 2.18 28.22 6.33
C ASP A 8 2.49 27.11 5.32
N LYS A 9 1.47 26.63 4.60
CA LYS A 9 1.68 25.69 3.49
C LYS A 9 2.36 26.38 2.32
N LYS A 10 3.33 25.70 1.72
CA LYS A 10 3.96 26.09 0.45
C LYS A 10 3.43 25.21 -0.67
N GLU A 11 3.07 25.84 -1.78
CA GLU A 11 2.53 25.15 -2.94
C GLU A 11 3.64 24.72 -3.91
N PHE A 12 3.49 23.52 -4.47
CA PHE A 12 4.40 22.95 -5.45
C PHE A 12 3.61 22.37 -6.63
N ILE A 13 4.14 22.55 -7.83
CA ILE A 13 3.68 21.85 -9.03
C ILE A 13 4.70 20.75 -9.31
N ILE A 14 4.27 19.50 -9.17
CA ILE A 14 5.15 18.33 -9.25
C ILE A 14 4.54 17.25 -10.12
N SER A 15 5.38 16.37 -10.70
CA SER A 15 4.86 15.19 -11.38
C SER A 15 4.16 14.25 -10.39
N VAL A 16 3.17 13.51 -10.88
CA VAL A 16 2.44 12.51 -10.08
C VAL A 16 3.39 11.45 -9.52
N ASN A 17 4.40 11.04 -10.30
CA ASN A 17 5.49 10.19 -9.81
C ASN A 17 6.23 10.79 -8.60
N LYS A 18 6.51 12.09 -8.61
CA LYS A 18 7.15 12.76 -7.47
C LYS A 18 6.21 12.81 -6.27
N ALA A 19 4.91 13.05 -6.49
CA ALA A 19 3.90 13.03 -5.43
C ALA A 19 3.79 11.66 -4.75
N HIS A 20 3.77 10.56 -5.52
CA HIS A 20 3.81 9.21 -4.95
C HIS A 20 5.08 8.96 -4.11
N LYS A 21 6.24 9.44 -4.56
CA LYS A 21 7.49 9.36 -3.80
C LYS A 21 7.41 10.14 -2.49
N MET A 22 6.90 11.37 -2.53
CA MET A 22 6.69 12.19 -1.34
C MET A 22 5.77 11.50 -0.34
N LEU A 23 4.64 10.95 -0.83
CA LEU A 23 3.69 10.23 0.00
C LEU A 23 4.36 9.03 0.69
N SER A 24 5.15 8.25 -0.06
CA SER A 24 5.88 7.12 0.51
C SER A 24 6.89 7.53 1.59
N LEU A 25 7.58 8.67 1.42
CA LEU A 25 8.51 9.17 2.44
C LEU A 25 7.78 9.61 3.72
N LEU A 26 6.69 10.39 3.59
CA LEU A 26 5.91 10.83 4.73
C LEU A 26 5.20 9.65 5.44
N GLN A 27 4.76 8.64 4.68
CA GLN A 27 4.17 7.43 5.24
C GLN A 27 5.11 6.63 6.14
N LYS A 28 6.43 6.69 5.90
CA LYS A 28 7.42 5.99 6.76
C LYS A 28 7.42 6.54 8.19
N VAL A 29 7.17 7.84 8.35
CA VAL A 29 7.13 8.51 9.65
C VAL A 29 5.72 8.68 10.19
N GLU A 30 4.68 8.27 9.46
CA GLU A 30 3.27 8.44 9.84
C GLU A 30 2.96 7.79 11.19
N ASN A 31 3.50 6.60 11.46
CA ASN A 31 3.29 5.91 12.73
C ASN A 31 4.03 6.59 13.89
N ASP A 32 5.24 7.09 13.66
CA ASP A 32 6.01 7.81 14.66
C ASP A 32 5.33 9.14 15.01
N LYS A 33 4.84 9.88 14.00
CA LYS A 33 4.07 11.11 14.24
C LYS A 33 2.73 10.86 14.94
N LYS A 34 2.07 9.72 14.68
CA LYS A 34 0.91 9.30 15.47
C LYS A 34 1.27 8.99 16.91
N ALA A 35 2.43 8.36 17.13
CA ALA A 35 2.93 8.08 18.47
C ALA A 35 3.28 9.37 19.22
N ASP A 36 3.86 10.37 18.54
CA ASP A 36 4.11 11.70 19.10
C ASP A 36 2.81 12.34 19.62
N LEU A 37 1.66 12.11 18.96
CA LEU A 37 0.35 12.60 19.40
C LEU A 37 -0.37 11.69 20.40
N ASN A 38 0.05 10.42 20.51
CA ASN A 38 -0.50 9.48 21.48
C ASN A 38 0.03 9.81 22.87
N ILE A 39 -0.68 10.70 23.55
CA ILE A 39 -0.67 10.73 25.02
C ILE A 39 -1.18 9.35 25.45
N SER A 40 -0.34 8.56 26.13
CA SER A 40 -0.66 7.19 26.53
C SER A 40 -2.06 7.10 27.17
N ASN A 41 -3.03 6.55 26.43
CA ASN A 41 -4.29 6.07 27.00
C ASN A 41 -3.98 4.72 27.66
N HIS A 42 -3.40 4.77 28.85
CA HIS A 42 -3.40 3.60 29.69
C HIS A 42 -4.85 3.33 30.11
N ASN A 43 -5.36 2.18 29.66
CA ASN A 43 -6.57 1.57 30.19
C ASN A 43 -6.52 1.55 31.72
N SER A 44 -7.35 2.36 32.36
CA SER A 44 -7.90 2.02 33.66
C SER A 44 -9.33 2.54 33.75
N ARG A 45 -10.25 1.61 33.95
CA ARG A 45 -11.49 1.90 34.69
C ARG A 45 -11.05 2.67 35.93
N TYR A 46 -11.67 3.84 36.17
CA TYR A 46 -11.42 4.81 37.24
C TYR A 46 -10.44 5.94 36.92
N ASN A 47 -11.02 7.15 36.96
CA ASN A 47 -10.43 8.50 36.91
C ASN A 47 -9.63 8.81 35.64
N GLU A 48 -10.23 9.66 34.79
CA GLU A 48 -9.57 10.41 33.73
C GLU A 48 -8.45 11.29 34.32
N SER A 49 -7.32 10.69 34.66
CA SER A 49 -6.10 11.45 34.91
C SER A 49 -5.66 11.96 33.55
N ILE A 50 -5.89 13.25 33.30
CA ILE A 50 -5.19 14.00 32.25
C ILE A 50 -3.71 13.66 32.43
N THR A 51 -3.16 12.89 31.50
CA THR A 51 -1.74 12.51 31.52
C THR A 51 -0.94 13.79 31.34
N LEU A 52 -0.47 14.36 32.46
CA LEU A 52 0.32 15.57 32.47
C LEU A 52 1.57 15.36 31.62
N ASN A 53 1.89 16.34 30.76
CA ASN A 53 3.13 16.32 29.99
C ASN A 53 4.34 16.41 30.94
N THR A 54 5.01 15.28 31.19
CA THR A 54 6.18 15.21 32.07
C THR A 54 7.49 15.26 31.28
N PHE A 55 8.51 15.92 31.80
CA PHE A 55 9.87 15.84 31.27
C PHE A 55 10.85 15.76 32.44
N VAL A 56 11.99 15.11 32.21
CA VAL A 56 13.01 14.88 33.24
C VAL A 56 14.06 15.99 33.14
N VAL A 57 14.33 16.63 34.27
CA VAL A 57 15.48 17.54 34.43
C VAL A 57 16.51 16.83 35.28
N ASN A 58 17.74 16.73 34.77
CA ASN A 58 18.81 16.03 35.48
C ASN A 58 19.24 16.81 36.73
N TYR A 59 19.54 16.09 37.81
CA TYR A 59 19.97 16.70 39.07
C TYR A 59 21.24 17.56 38.92
N ALA A 60 22.19 17.14 38.07
CA ALA A 60 23.37 17.95 37.77
C ALA A 60 23.01 19.35 37.24
N THR A 61 22.05 19.43 36.30
CA THR A 61 21.56 20.71 35.77
C THR A 61 20.91 21.56 36.85
N ILE A 62 20.19 20.96 37.81
CA ILE A 62 19.58 21.67 38.93
C ILE A 62 20.65 22.31 39.84
N VAL A 63 21.74 21.60 40.09
CA VAL A 63 22.79 22.05 41.02
C VAL A 63 23.73 23.09 40.38
N THR A 64 23.93 23.05 39.06
CA THR A 64 24.90 23.92 38.36
C THR A 64 24.30 25.19 37.75
N SER A 65 22.97 25.35 37.77
CA SER A 65 22.26 26.43 37.08
C SER A 65 21.62 27.42 38.05
N ASN A 66 21.58 28.70 37.69
CA ASN A 66 20.79 29.70 38.42
C ASN A 66 19.30 29.63 38.04
N GLU A 67 18.45 30.44 38.68
CA GLU A 67 17.00 30.43 38.43
C GLU A 67 16.64 30.71 36.96
N ASP A 68 17.33 31.65 36.31
CA ASP A 68 17.05 32.03 34.93
C ASP A 68 17.49 30.95 33.93
N ASP A 69 18.63 30.29 34.20
CA ASP A 69 19.08 29.13 33.45
C ASP A 69 18.07 27.98 33.54
N LEU A 70 17.52 27.72 34.73
CA LEU A 70 16.50 26.68 34.92
C LEU A 70 15.18 27.01 34.21
N LYS A 71 14.75 28.29 34.24
CA LYS A 71 13.60 28.74 33.45
C LYS A 71 13.82 28.50 31.97
N ASN A 72 15.01 28.78 31.46
CA ASN A 72 15.36 28.55 30.06
C ASN A 72 15.38 27.05 29.72
N VAL A 73 15.91 26.20 30.59
CA VAL A 73 15.87 24.74 30.42
C VAL A 73 14.43 24.24 30.34
N ILE A 74 13.57 24.65 31.27
CA ILE A 74 12.15 24.29 31.27
C ILE A 74 11.47 24.79 30.00
N HIS A 75 11.65 26.07 29.65
CA HIS A 75 11.05 26.66 28.46
C HIS A 75 11.45 25.90 27.19
N ASN A 76 12.74 25.59 27.02
CA ASN A 76 13.25 24.85 25.88
C ASN A 76 12.68 23.43 25.80
N GLN A 77 12.50 22.74 26.93
CA GLN A 77 11.89 21.41 26.95
C GLN A 77 10.42 21.45 26.54
N VAL A 78 9.66 22.42 27.05
CA VAL A 78 8.26 22.60 26.68
C VAL A 78 8.14 23.00 25.21
N GLN A 79 8.98 23.94 24.73
CA GLN A 79 8.99 24.38 23.35
C GLN A 79 9.27 23.21 22.40
N ARG A 80 10.29 22.39 22.67
CA ARG A 80 10.61 21.20 21.85
C ARG A 80 9.44 20.22 21.76
N LYS A 81 8.72 20.01 22.86
CA LYS A 81 7.52 19.16 22.84
C LYS A 81 6.41 19.76 21.98
N VAL A 82 6.16 21.06 22.14
CA VAL A 82 5.17 21.78 21.32
C VAL A 82 5.53 21.70 19.84
N ASP A 83 6.79 21.99 19.48
CA ASP A 83 7.27 21.91 18.10
C ASP A 83 7.11 20.49 17.53
N SER A 84 7.38 19.46 18.35
CA SER A 84 7.17 18.05 17.95
C SER A 84 5.71 17.74 17.68
N PHE A 85 4.79 18.22 18.53
CA PHE A 85 3.34 18.02 18.34
C PHE A 85 2.84 18.76 17.09
N LEU A 86 3.23 20.02 16.92
CA LEU A 86 2.85 20.81 15.74
C LEU A 86 3.38 20.14 14.47
N SER A 87 4.65 19.72 14.46
CA SER A 87 5.26 18.96 13.37
C SER A 87 4.50 17.67 13.06
N ALA A 88 4.06 16.94 14.10
CA ALA A 88 3.26 15.73 13.91
C ALA A 88 1.89 16.02 13.28
N ILE A 89 1.21 17.07 13.72
CA ILE A 89 -0.08 17.49 13.14
C ILE A 89 0.09 17.84 11.66
N GLU A 90 1.07 18.69 11.34
CA GLU A 90 1.37 19.14 9.98
C GLU A 90 1.63 17.96 9.03
N VAL A 91 2.51 17.03 9.44
CA VAL A 91 2.86 15.86 8.62
C VAL A 91 1.66 14.95 8.39
N LEU A 92 0.84 14.72 9.41
CA LEU A 92 -0.34 13.85 9.29
C LEU A 92 -1.43 14.47 8.43
N GLU A 93 -1.58 15.80 8.45
CA GLU A 93 -2.47 16.52 7.55
C GLU A 93 -1.97 16.42 6.10
N ASP A 94 -0.70 16.73 5.85
CA ASP A 94 -0.10 16.66 4.50
C ASP A 94 -0.18 15.24 3.90
N VAL A 95 -0.02 14.19 4.71
CA VAL A 95 -0.22 12.80 4.27
C VAL A 95 -1.64 12.56 3.77
N LYS A 96 -2.65 13.13 4.43
CA LYS A 96 -4.06 12.98 4.02
C LYS A 96 -4.33 13.77 2.74
N ASP A 97 -3.91 15.03 2.69
CA ASP A 97 -4.09 15.90 1.53
C ASP A 97 -3.42 15.33 0.27
N LEU A 98 -2.22 14.77 0.44
CA LEU A 98 -1.49 14.14 -0.66
C LEU A 98 -2.16 12.84 -1.12
N LYS A 99 -2.70 12.02 -0.20
CA LYS A 99 -3.53 10.85 -0.53
C LYS A 99 -4.76 11.27 -1.34
N GLU A 100 -5.46 12.32 -0.92
CA GLU A 100 -6.66 12.82 -1.60
C GLU A 100 -6.36 13.39 -2.99
N THR A 101 -5.26 14.14 -3.13
CA THR A 101 -4.83 14.70 -4.42
C THR A 101 -4.49 13.59 -5.41
N ILE A 102 -3.71 12.60 -4.99
CA ILE A 102 -3.36 11.43 -5.80
C ILE A 102 -4.62 10.61 -6.14
N PHE A 103 -5.53 10.44 -5.19
CA PHE A 103 -6.79 9.73 -5.42
C PHE A 103 -7.65 10.43 -6.47
N SER A 104 -7.80 11.76 -6.37
CA SER A 104 -8.55 12.56 -7.33
C SER A 104 -7.97 12.46 -8.73
N PHE A 105 -6.63 12.49 -8.85
CA PHE A 105 -5.95 12.23 -10.12
C PHE A 105 -6.26 10.82 -10.66
N ASN A 106 -6.20 9.79 -9.81
CA ASN A 106 -6.47 8.42 -10.23
C ASN A 106 -7.90 8.22 -10.74
N VAL A 107 -8.87 8.87 -10.10
CA VAL A 107 -10.28 8.84 -10.54
C VAL A 107 -10.43 9.55 -11.88
N LEU A 108 -9.88 10.78 -12.00
CA LEU A 108 -9.98 11.59 -13.21
C LEU A 108 -9.41 10.88 -14.44
N HIS A 109 -8.30 10.16 -14.29
CA HIS A 109 -7.61 9.49 -15.39
C HIS A 109 -7.98 7.99 -15.53
N GLY A 110 -8.98 7.52 -14.78
CA GLY A 110 -9.41 6.11 -14.82
C GLY A 110 -8.30 5.13 -14.48
N ILE A 111 -7.34 5.52 -13.63
CA ILE A 111 -6.23 4.67 -13.19
C ILE A 111 -6.76 3.59 -12.24
N SER A 112 -7.70 3.95 -11.34
CA SER A 112 -8.31 3.02 -10.39
C SER A 112 -9.02 1.86 -11.11
N GLU A 113 -9.71 2.13 -12.22
CA GLU A 113 -10.37 1.11 -13.04
C GLU A 113 -9.34 0.18 -13.70
N LYS A 114 -8.30 0.76 -14.32
CA LYS A 114 -7.21 -0.01 -14.95
C LYS A 114 -6.50 -0.91 -13.95
N LEU A 115 -6.17 -0.39 -12.77
CA LEU A 115 -5.54 -1.18 -11.69
C LEU A 115 -6.45 -2.31 -11.22
N SER A 116 -7.74 -2.05 -11.02
CA SER A 116 -8.71 -3.09 -10.65
C SER A 116 -8.82 -4.18 -11.71
N TYR A 117 -8.81 -3.81 -13.00
CA TYR A 117 -8.78 -4.77 -14.10
C TYR A 117 -7.50 -5.63 -14.05
N ILE A 118 -6.33 -5.01 -13.91
CA ILE A 118 -5.04 -5.70 -13.84
C ILE A 118 -5.03 -6.71 -12.69
N GLU A 119 -5.48 -6.32 -11.50
CA GLU A 119 -5.51 -7.21 -10.33
C GLU A 119 -6.40 -8.43 -10.55
N LYS A 120 -7.64 -8.21 -11.02
CA LYS A 120 -8.59 -9.30 -11.34
C LYS A 120 -8.01 -10.24 -12.40
N LYS A 121 -7.39 -9.70 -13.44
CA LYS A 121 -6.83 -10.49 -14.53
C LYS A 121 -5.54 -11.22 -14.14
N LYS A 122 -4.67 -10.65 -13.30
CA LYS A 122 -3.50 -11.36 -12.73
C LYS A 122 -3.92 -12.59 -11.94
N HIS A 123 -5.02 -12.49 -11.17
CA HIS A 123 -5.58 -13.65 -10.48
C HIS A 123 -6.09 -14.72 -11.46
N ILE A 124 -6.83 -14.33 -12.51
CA ILE A 124 -7.33 -15.25 -13.54
C ILE A 124 -6.17 -15.93 -14.30
N ILE A 125 -5.11 -15.19 -14.66
CA ILE A 125 -3.91 -15.76 -15.29
C ILE A 125 -3.34 -16.87 -14.41
N LYS A 126 -3.20 -16.65 -13.10
CA LYS A 126 -2.69 -17.65 -12.17
C LYS A 126 -3.52 -18.94 -12.18
N LEU A 127 -4.85 -18.81 -12.22
CA LEU A 127 -5.77 -19.96 -12.30
C LEU A 127 -5.61 -20.71 -13.63
N TYR A 128 -5.58 -20.00 -14.76
CA TYR A 128 -5.39 -20.61 -16.08
C TYR A 128 -4.01 -21.25 -16.24
N GLU A 129 -2.95 -20.66 -15.69
CA GLU A 129 -1.61 -21.25 -15.71
C GLU A 129 -1.55 -22.52 -14.83
N GLN A 130 -2.27 -22.56 -13.70
CA GLN A 130 -2.40 -23.78 -12.90
C GLN A 130 -3.15 -24.88 -13.64
N LEU A 131 -4.24 -24.55 -14.34
CA LEU A 131 -4.98 -25.49 -15.18
C LEU A 131 -4.09 -26.02 -16.32
N ASN A 132 -3.36 -25.15 -17.02
CA ASN A 132 -2.47 -25.57 -18.10
C ASN A 132 -1.32 -26.47 -17.60
N LYS A 133 -0.78 -26.23 -16.39
CA LYS A 133 0.22 -27.12 -15.78
C LYS A 133 -0.33 -28.51 -15.48
N LYS A 134 -1.59 -28.63 -15.07
CA LYS A 134 -2.26 -29.92 -14.85
C LYS A 134 -2.56 -30.66 -16.16
N ALA A 135 -2.78 -29.92 -17.26
CA ALA A 135 -3.04 -30.47 -18.59
C ALA A 135 -1.82 -31.13 -19.27
N HIS A 136 -0.60 -30.98 -18.75
CA HIS A 136 0.58 -31.64 -19.31
C HIS A 136 0.66 -33.16 -19.02
N PHE A 137 -0.32 -33.72 -18.33
CA PHE A 137 -0.43 -35.16 -18.10
C PHE A 137 -1.48 -35.77 -19.05
N ASP A 138 -0.98 -36.61 -19.95
CA ASP A 138 -1.69 -37.57 -20.81
C ASP A 138 -2.84 -37.04 -21.67
N ASN A 139 -2.47 -36.43 -22.80
CA ASN A 139 -3.39 -36.16 -23.90
C ASN A 139 -3.81 -37.46 -24.62
N GLU A 140 -4.64 -38.28 -23.99
CA GLU A 140 -5.45 -39.22 -24.74
C GLU A 140 -6.62 -38.49 -25.37
N THR A 141 -6.74 -38.55 -26.69
CA THR A 141 -7.89 -37.99 -27.37
C THR A 141 -9.16 -38.71 -26.93
N LEU A 142 -10.30 -38.01 -26.94
CA LEU A 142 -11.62 -38.58 -26.63
C LEU A 142 -11.89 -39.85 -27.45
N GLN A 143 -11.37 -39.88 -28.68
CA GLN A 143 -11.44 -41.01 -29.60
C GLN A 143 -10.56 -42.20 -29.16
N SER A 144 -9.37 -41.94 -28.62
CA SER A 144 -8.51 -42.97 -27.98
C SER A 144 -9.22 -43.62 -26.79
N ILE A 145 -9.77 -42.80 -25.89
CA ILE A 145 -10.49 -43.24 -24.70
C ILE A 145 -11.74 -44.06 -25.09
N SER A 146 -12.52 -43.55 -26.04
CA SER A 146 -13.71 -44.24 -26.55
C SER A 146 -13.35 -45.62 -27.12
N SER A 147 -12.23 -45.70 -27.84
CA SER A 147 -11.75 -46.95 -28.43
C SER A 147 -11.30 -47.96 -27.37
N LYS A 148 -10.67 -47.50 -26.28
CA LYS A 148 -10.31 -48.36 -25.13
C LYS A 148 -11.53 -48.89 -24.41
N LEU A 149 -12.52 -48.04 -24.15
CA LEU A 149 -13.78 -48.43 -23.50
C LEU A 149 -14.56 -49.46 -24.33
N VAL A 150 -14.60 -49.30 -25.65
CA VAL A 150 -15.24 -50.29 -26.55
C VAL A 150 -14.49 -51.62 -26.54
N LYS A 151 -13.16 -51.61 -26.48
CA LYS A 151 -12.39 -52.86 -26.37
C LYS A 151 -12.63 -53.57 -25.03
N LEU A 152 -12.70 -52.82 -23.94
CA LEU A 152 -12.94 -53.35 -22.59
C LEU A 152 -14.38 -53.87 -22.42
N SER A 153 -15.37 -53.26 -23.07
CA SER A 153 -16.74 -53.77 -23.05
C SER A 153 -16.91 -55.08 -23.84
N GLN A 154 -15.97 -55.37 -24.75
CA GLN A 154 -15.96 -56.57 -25.59
C GLN A 154 -15.10 -57.70 -25.00
N SER A 155 -14.25 -57.45 -24.00
CA SER A 155 -13.46 -58.48 -23.33
C SER A 155 -14.25 -59.14 -22.20
N GLU A 156 -14.48 -60.46 -22.29
CA GLU A 156 -15.19 -61.26 -21.28
C GLU A 156 -14.44 -61.39 -19.93
N PHE A 157 -13.17 -60.99 -19.87
CA PHE A 157 -12.29 -61.14 -18.72
C PHE A 157 -11.82 -59.78 -18.20
N GLU A 158 -11.78 -59.65 -16.85
CA GLU A 158 -11.37 -58.48 -16.04
C GLU A 158 -12.49 -57.52 -15.62
N ARG A 159 -13.51 -58.06 -14.93
CA ARG A 159 -14.59 -57.28 -14.28
C ARG A 159 -14.23 -56.65 -12.92
N ASN A 160 -12.98 -56.67 -12.49
CA ASN A 160 -12.61 -56.34 -11.10
C ASN A 160 -11.62 -55.17 -10.93
N GLU A 161 -11.24 -54.46 -12.00
CA GLU A 161 -10.39 -53.27 -11.88
C GLU A 161 -11.18 -52.01 -12.25
N ASP A 162 -11.22 -51.04 -11.34
CA ASP A 162 -11.75 -49.71 -11.62
C ASP A 162 -10.87 -49.05 -12.68
N ILE A 163 -11.48 -48.62 -13.79
CA ILE A 163 -10.76 -47.93 -14.87
C ILE A 163 -10.77 -46.42 -14.57
N GLU A 164 -9.62 -45.88 -14.21
CA GLU A 164 -9.43 -44.44 -14.07
C GLU A 164 -9.14 -43.80 -15.44
N ILE A 165 -9.96 -42.83 -15.84
CA ILE A 165 -9.82 -42.12 -17.12
C ILE A 165 -9.44 -40.67 -16.83
N ALA A 166 -8.21 -40.31 -17.17
CA ALA A 166 -7.78 -38.91 -17.21
C ALA A 166 -8.23 -38.28 -18.54
N PHE A 167 -8.93 -37.14 -18.48
CA PHE A 167 -9.37 -36.42 -19.67
C PHE A 167 -9.22 -34.91 -19.48
N GLN A 168 -8.73 -34.23 -20.52
CA GLN A 168 -8.68 -32.77 -20.55
C GLN A 168 -9.96 -32.19 -21.16
N TYR A 169 -10.76 -31.52 -20.34
CA TYR A 169 -12.08 -31.00 -20.74
C TYR A 169 -12.06 -29.66 -21.49
N TRP A 170 -10.91 -28.99 -21.59
CA TRP A 170 -10.83 -27.62 -22.14
C TRP A 170 -9.88 -27.50 -23.34
N ASP A 171 -10.22 -26.60 -24.25
CA ASP A 171 -9.48 -26.26 -25.46
C ASP A 171 -8.23 -25.44 -25.10
N ASN A 172 -7.06 -26.07 -25.17
CA ASN A 172 -5.80 -25.45 -24.75
C ASN A 172 -5.37 -24.31 -25.70
N GLU A 173 -5.67 -24.41 -27.01
CA GLU A 173 -5.34 -23.35 -27.96
C GLU A 173 -6.15 -22.09 -27.68
N LYS A 174 -7.45 -22.24 -27.39
CA LYS A 174 -8.29 -21.11 -26.96
C LYS A 174 -7.81 -20.51 -25.66
N LEU A 175 -7.48 -21.34 -24.66
CA LEU A 175 -6.96 -20.87 -23.37
C LEU A 175 -5.65 -20.09 -23.53
N LEU A 176 -4.72 -20.57 -24.35
CA LEU A 176 -3.46 -19.87 -24.62
C LEU A 176 -3.68 -18.54 -25.35
N LYS A 177 -4.63 -18.48 -26.29
CA LYS A 177 -4.99 -17.25 -27.00
C LYS A 177 -5.63 -16.21 -26.08
N GLU A 178 -6.51 -16.63 -25.18
CA GLU A 178 -7.10 -15.75 -24.17
C GLU A 178 -6.04 -15.23 -23.19
N LEU A 179 -5.16 -16.10 -22.69
CA LEU A 179 -4.05 -15.72 -21.83
C LEU A 179 -3.15 -14.67 -22.49
N LYS A 180 -2.82 -14.85 -23.77
CA LYS A 180 -2.03 -13.88 -24.54
C LYS A 180 -2.72 -12.52 -24.60
N THR A 181 -4.00 -12.49 -24.97
CA THR A 181 -4.81 -11.26 -25.06
C THR A 181 -4.88 -10.51 -23.73
N ILE A 182 -5.09 -11.25 -22.62
CA ILE A 182 -5.13 -10.66 -21.28
C ILE A 182 -3.78 -10.06 -20.91
N LYS A 183 -2.68 -10.77 -21.16
CA LYS A 183 -1.31 -10.29 -20.87
C LYS A 183 -0.97 -9.03 -21.67
N GLU A 184 -1.32 -8.98 -22.96
CA GLU A 184 -1.13 -7.80 -23.81
C GLU A 184 -1.94 -6.59 -23.30
N THR A 185 -3.18 -6.82 -22.87
CA THR A 185 -4.04 -5.76 -22.31
C THR A 185 -3.47 -5.22 -20.98
N ILE A 186 -2.95 -6.10 -20.11
CA ILE A 186 -2.29 -5.69 -18.87
C ILE A 186 -1.09 -4.80 -19.17
N LEU A 187 -0.21 -5.22 -20.09
CA LEU A 187 0.98 -4.44 -20.46
C LEU A 187 0.59 -3.04 -20.97
N LYS A 188 -0.42 -2.96 -21.85
CA LYS A 188 -0.94 -1.68 -22.33
C LYS A 188 -1.40 -0.77 -21.19
N TYR A 189 -2.15 -1.30 -20.22
CA TYR A 189 -2.62 -0.51 -19.08
C TYR A 189 -1.48 -0.09 -18.15
N GLU A 190 -0.50 -0.96 -17.91
CA GLU A 190 0.69 -0.62 -17.11
C GLU A 190 1.49 0.51 -17.78
N ASP A 191 1.70 0.46 -19.10
CA ASP A 191 2.38 1.52 -19.85
C ASP A 191 1.61 2.84 -19.86
N GLU A 192 0.29 2.80 -20.00
CA GLU A 192 -0.57 3.99 -19.92
C GLU A 192 -0.47 4.65 -18.54
N ILE A 193 -0.53 3.86 -17.45
CA ILE A 193 -0.40 4.38 -16.08
C ILE A 193 0.98 5.00 -15.85
N LEU A 194 2.05 4.32 -16.29
CA LEU A 194 3.41 4.84 -16.18
C LEU A 194 3.57 6.17 -16.93
N THR A 195 3.01 6.25 -18.13
CA THR A 195 3.05 7.46 -18.96
C THR A 195 2.29 8.60 -18.30
N LEU A 196 1.07 8.34 -17.81
CA LEU A 196 0.26 9.33 -17.09
C LEU A 196 1.02 9.87 -15.87
N ASN A 197 1.58 8.98 -15.05
CA ASN A 197 2.29 9.37 -13.83
C ASN A 197 3.60 10.14 -14.09
N ALA A 198 4.24 9.90 -15.25
CA ALA A 198 5.45 10.59 -15.65
C ALA A 198 5.20 11.96 -16.28
N THR A 199 4.11 12.09 -17.05
CA THR A 199 3.83 13.28 -17.86
C THR A 199 2.97 14.31 -17.16
N HIS A 200 2.05 13.87 -16.30
CA HIS A 200 1.09 14.77 -15.65
C HIS A 200 1.68 15.38 -14.38
N GLN A 201 1.29 16.62 -14.14
CA GLN A 201 1.63 17.36 -12.94
C GLN A 201 0.39 17.60 -12.10
N ILE A 202 0.56 17.55 -10.78
CA ILE A 202 -0.46 17.90 -9.80
C ILE A 202 0.07 18.99 -8.88
N LYS A 203 -0.85 19.81 -8.40
CA LYS A 203 -0.57 20.83 -7.39
C LYS A 203 -0.68 20.19 -6.02
N VAL A 204 0.35 20.35 -5.20
CA VAL A 204 0.37 19.90 -3.80
C VAL A 204 0.75 21.08 -2.90
N ALA A 205 0.26 21.08 -1.67
CA ALA A 205 0.61 22.08 -0.67
C ALA A 205 1.12 21.34 0.57
N LEU A 206 2.29 21.74 1.08
CA LEU A 206 2.93 21.09 2.22
C LEU A 206 3.35 22.11 3.27
N PHE A 207 3.22 21.74 4.54
CA PHE A 207 3.77 22.49 5.67
C PHE A 207 5.30 22.40 5.72
N GLN A 208 5.93 23.31 6.47
CA GLN A 208 7.39 23.36 6.58
C GLN A 208 7.96 22.09 7.20
N SER A 209 7.29 21.50 8.20
CA SER A 209 7.75 20.24 8.82
C SER A 209 7.87 19.10 7.81
N SER A 210 6.91 18.99 6.89
CA SER A 210 6.94 17.96 5.85
C SER A 210 8.05 18.20 4.84
N ILE A 211 8.26 19.47 4.45
CA ILE A 211 9.32 19.89 3.53
C ILE A 211 10.70 19.54 4.10
N ASP A 212 10.94 19.89 5.36
CA ASP A 212 12.21 19.62 6.05
C ASP A 212 12.48 18.11 6.15
N LEU A 213 11.43 17.31 6.42
CA LEU A 213 11.55 15.85 6.54
C LEU A 213 11.91 15.16 5.22
N ILE A 214 11.39 15.65 4.09
CA ILE A 214 11.60 15.03 2.77
C ILE A 214 12.70 15.72 1.95
N GLY A 215 13.33 16.77 2.51
CA GLY A 215 14.47 17.47 1.91
C GLY A 215 14.12 18.23 0.63
N LEU A 216 13.01 18.98 0.65
CA LEU A 216 12.54 19.82 -0.47
C LEU A 216 13.01 21.27 -0.38
#